data_AF-A0A257VE83-F1
#
_entry.id   AF-A0A257VE83-F1
#
_cell.length_a   1.000
_cell.length_b   1.000
_cell.length_c   1.000
_cell.angle_alpha   90.00
_cell.angle_beta   90.00
_cell.angle_gamma   90.00
#
_symmetry.space_group_name_H-M   'P 1'
#
loop_
_entity.id
_entity.type
_entity.pdbx_description
1 polymer ?
#
loop_
_entity_poly.entity_id
_entity_poly.type
_entity_poly.pdbx_seq_one_letter_code
_entity_poly.pdbx_strand_id
1 'polypeptide(L)'
;MRRFLLLFPLLAVAQVAPVIVDFEAPAVLLSPGDKANRLEKWEEKGVVFELAHAPQKTKAKGLVMFFEHLSTGKKGIGSAMALEQIPVRAAFAKPASSVTVSFWGSTGTPALLEAFDEEGKVVDRASLPAAPGRKAPGDPVPTFTLTVNAKRIAAIQFSGPRPGEYLAADEVRFTPAE
;
A
#
# COMPACT_ATOMS: atom_id res chain seq x y z
N MET A 1 -31.19 41.01 -38.65
CA MET A 1 -30.88 40.48 -37.30
C MET A 1 -29.62 39.61 -37.38
N ARG A 2 -28.47 40.08 -36.88
CA ARG A 2 -27.22 39.29 -36.82
C ARG A 2 -27.24 38.46 -35.53
N ARG A 3 -27.34 37.13 -35.66
CA ARG A 3 -27.17 36.18 -34.55
C ARG A 3 -25.68 36.10 -34.21
N PHE A 4 -25.30 36.60 -33.04
CA PHE A 4 -24.00 36.33 -32.42
C PHE A 4 -24.04 34.91 -31.85
N LEU A 5 -23.28 33.97 -32.43
CA LEU A 5 -23.05 32.67 -31.83
C LEU A 5 -21.96 32.84 -30.76
N LEU A 6 -22.33 32.74 -29.48
CA LEU A 6 -21.38 32.67 -28.37
C LEU A 6 -20.83 31.24 -28.30
N LEU A 7 -19.58 31.06 -28.73
CA LEU A 7 -18.79 29.86 -28.47
C LEU A 7 -18.29 29.92 -27.03
N PHE A 8 -18.88 29.14 -26.14
CA PHE A 8 -18.31 28.86 -24.82
C PHE A 8 -17.15 27.88 -24.99
N PRO A 9 -15.93 28.19 -24.49
CA PRO A 9 -14.85 27.22 -24.48
C PRO A 9 -15.18 26.16 -23.42
N LEU A 10 -15.31 24.91 -23.87
CA LEU A 10 -15.38 23.75 -22.98
C LEU A 10 -13.98 23.58 -22.36
N LEU A 11 -13.80 24.01 -21.12
CA LEU A 11 -12.58 23.73 -20.35
C LEU A 11 -12.55 22.23 -20.03
N ALA A 12 -11.77 21.45 -20.80
CA ALA A 12 -11.46 20.07 -20.47
C ALA A 12 -10.51 20.07 -19.27
N VAL A 13 -11.00 19.65 -18.10
CA VAL A 13 -10.15 19.37 -16.94
C VAL A 13 -9.36 18.11 -17.26
N ALA A 14 -8.04 18.22 -17.41
CA ALA A 14 -7.18 17.06 -17.59
C ALA A 14 -7.19 16.23 -16.30
N GLN A 15 -7.84 15.07 -16.33
CA GLN A 15 -7.79 14.15 -15.19
C GLN A 15 -6.37 13.60 -15.06
N VAL A 16 -5.74 13.82 -13.91
CA VAL A 16 -4.44 13.21 -13.58
C VAL A 16 -4.65 11.71 -13.48
N ALA A 17 -3.97 10.94 -14.35
CA ALA A 17 -4.06 9.50 -14.33
C ALA A 17 -3.49 8.92 -13.01
N PRO A 18 -4.10 7.87 -12.45
CA PRO A 18 -3.58 7.24 -11.24
C PRO A 18 -2.23 6.58 -11.52
N VAL A 19 -1.31 6.71 -10.56
CA VAL A 19 -0.04 5.99 -10.53
C VAL A 19 -0.26 4.67 -9.82
N ILE A 20 0.23 3.58 -10.42
CA ILE A 20 0.11 2.22 -9.88
C ILE A 20 1.51 1.71 -9.54
N VAL A 21 1.76 1.39 -8.27
CA VAL A 21 2.90 0.62 -7.79
C VAL A 21 2.45 -0.83 -7.66
N ASP A 22 2.97 -1.69 -8.53
CA ASP A 22 2.65 -3.12 -8.60
C ASP A 22 3.79 -3.93 -7.99
N PHE A 23 3.48 -4.76 -7.00
CA PHE A 23 4.46 -5.60 -6.30
C PHE A 23 4.53 -7.04 -6.85
N GLU A 24 3.77 -7.41 -7.88
CA GLU A 24 3.91 -8.70 -8.57
C GLU A 24 5.07 -8.72 -9.58
N ALA A 25 5.25 -7.62 -10.29
CA ALA A 25 6.29 -7.44 -11.33
C ALA A 25 7.75 -7.24 -10.88
N PRO A 26 8.13 -6.87 -9.63
CA PRO A 26 9.52 -6.64 -9.29
C PRO A 26 10.38 -7.88 -9.53
N ALA A 27 11.41 -7.69 -10.35
CA ALA A 27 12.33 -8.70 -10.83
C ALA A 27 13.51 -8.93 -9.87
N VAL A 28 13.26 -9.10 -8.58
CA VAL A 28 14.28 -9.61 -7.65
C VAL A 28 13.48 -10.33 -6.54
N LEU A 29 13.75 -11.55 -6.08
CA LEU A 29 14.77 -11.89 -5.06
C LEU A 29 14.71 -13.42 -4.82
N LEU A 30 15.21 -14.25 -5.75
CA LEU A 30 15.43 -15.68 -5.52
C LEU A 30 16.72 -16.17 -6.20
N SER A 31 17.87 -15.70 -5.71
CA SER A 31 19.05 -16.58 -5.66
C SER A 31 18.98 -17.34 -4.34
N PRO A 32 19.00 -18.70 -4.33
CA PRO A 32 18.96 -19.47 -3.09
C PRO A 32 20.14 -19.09 -2.18
N GLY A 33 19.88 -18.37 -1.10
CA GLY A 33 20.90 -17.99 -0.10
C GLY A 33 20.96 -16.50 0.24
N ASP A 34 20.41 -15.61 -0.59
CA ASP A 34 20.42 -14.18 -0.26
C ASP A 34 19.22 -13.79 0.62
N LYS A 35 19.46 -12.89 1.58
CA LYS A 35 18.43 -12.16 2.36
C LYS A 35 17.64 -11.16 1.49
N ALA A 36 17.55 -11.50 0.22
CA ALA A 36 17.17 -10.66 -0.88
C ALA A 36 15.78 -10.07 -0.62
N ASN A 37 14.80 -10.86 -0.18
CA ASN A 37 13.43 -10.38 0.01
C ASN A 37 13.17 -9.42 1.19
N ARG A 38 14.20 -8.90 1.89
CA ARG A 38 14.05 -7.96 3.01
C ARG A 38 14.92 -6.73 2.81
N LEU A 39 14.32 -5.56 2.97
CA LEU A 39 14.95 -4.27 2.69
C LEU A 39 14.65 -3.30 3.83
N GLU A 40 15.59 -2.41 4.16
CA GLU A 40 15.32 -1.30 5.09
C GLU A 40 14.33 -0.31 4.45
N LYS A 41 14.52 -0.08 3.14
CA LYS A 41 13.74 0.83 2.32
C LYS A 41 13.60 0.26 0.90
N TRP A 42 12.44 0.41 0.28
CA TRP A 42 12.24 0.14 -1.15
C TRP A 42 11.57 1.35 -1.82
N GLU A 43 11.94 1.68 -3.04
CA GLU A 43 11.44 2.86 -3.74
C GLU A 43 11.03 2.50 -5.17
N GLU A 44 9.84 2.94 -5.56
CA GLU A 44 9.29 2.70 -6.90
C GLU A 44 8.30 3.83 -7.23
N LYS A 45 8.41 4.38 -8.45
CA LYS A 45 7.49 5.44 -8.97
C LYS A 45 7.30 6.63 -8.01
N GLY A 46 8.35 7.01 -7.29
CA GLY A 46 8.33 8.14 -6.35
C GLY A 46 7.62 7.83 -5.03
N VAL A 47 7.41 6.55 -4.70
CA VAL A 47 6.89 6.11 -3.41
C VAL A 47 7.97 5.34 -2.67
N VAL A 48 8.24 5.76 -1.44
CA VAL A 48 9.22 5.13 -0.55
C VAL A 48 8.50 4.28 0.49
N PHE A 49 8.83 3.00 0.53
CA PHE A 49 8.30 2.02 1.46
C PHE A 49 9.35 1.66 2.52
N GLU A 50 8.98 1.82 3.79
CA GLU A 50 9.80 1.47 4.95
C GLU A 50 8.90 1.17 6.16
N LEU A 51 9.46 0.75 7.28
CA LEU A 51 8.68 0.63 8.52
C LEU A 51 8.46 2.00 9.16
N ALA A 52 7.27 2.24 9.71
CA ALA A 52 6.88 3.53 10.29
C ALA A 52 7.76 3.98 11.47
N HIS A 53 8.45 3.04 12.13
CA HIS A 53 9.45 3.32 13.15
C HIS A 53 10.43 2.14 13.29
N ALA A 54 11.55 2.36 13.98
CA ALA A 54 12.46 1.29 14.34
C ALA A 54 11.80 0.31 15.34
N PRO A 55 12.20 -0.98 15.34
CA PRO A 55 11.79 -1.92 16.37
C PRO A 55 12.21 -1.45 17.76
N GLN A 56 11.30 -1.55 18.71
CA GLN A 56 11.53 -1.17 20.11
C GLN A 56 11.74 -2.39 21.00
N LYS A 57 11.22 -3.56 20.60
CA LYS A 57 11.28 -4.79 21.42
C LYS A 57 12.53 -5.63 21.16
N THR A 58 13.30 -5.32 20.12
CA THR A 58 14.46 -6.12 19.71
C THR A 58 15.60 -5.22 19.22
N LYS A 59 16.83 -5.76 19.16
CA LYS A 59 17.97 -5.10 18.49
C LYS A 59 18.00 -5.36 16.98
N ALA A 60 16.97 -6.00 16.43
CA ALA A 60 16.90 -6.27 14.99
C ALA A 60 16.65 -4.97 14.22
N LYS A 61 17.09 -4.94 12.96
CA LYS A 61 16.70 -3.87 12.04
C LYS A 61 15.25 -4.06 11.62
N GLY A 62 14.51 -2.96 11.57
CA GLY A 62 13.20 -2.92 10.95
C GLY A 62 13.34 -3.07 9.44
N LEU A 63 12.66 -4.05 8.85
CA LEU A 63 12.72 -4.32 7.42
C LEU A 63 11.31 -4.46 6.86
N VAL A 64 11.09 -3.93 5.67
CA VAL A 64 9.99 -4.34 4.79
C VAL A 64 10.42 -5.61 4.04
N MET A 65 9.46 -6.43 3.63
CA MET A 65 9.75 -7.61 2.84
C MET A 65 8.77 -7.82 1.71
N PHE A 66 9.29 -8.36 0.60
CA PHE A 66 8.46 -9.00 -0.42
C PHE A 66 8.07 -10.39 0.07
N PHE A 67 6.78 -10.55 0.36
CA PHE A 67 6.17 -11.80 0.78
C PHE A 67 5.61 -12.50 -0.45
N GLU A 68 5.98 -13.77 -0.64
CA GLU A 68 5.45 -14.62 -1.71
C GLU A 68 4.50 -15.64 -1.10
N HIS A 69 3.26 -15.68 -1.60
CA HIS A 69 2.30 -16.68 -1.23
C HIS A 69 2.71 -18.02 -1.86
N LEU A 70 3.28 -18.92 -1.05
CA LEU A 70 3.92 -20.17 -1.51
C LEU A 70 3.05 -21.02 -2.45
N SER A 71 1.72 -21.03 -2.29
CA SER A 71 0.84 -21.85 -3.12
C SER A 71 0.43 -21.18 -4.45
N THR A 72 0.59 -19.87 -4.59
CA THR A 72 0.11 -19.13 -5.78
C THR A 72 1.20 -18.31 -6.47
N GLY A 73 2.39 -18.17 -5.85
CA GLY A 73 3.45 -17.29 -6.33
C GLY A 73 3.11 -15.80 -6.22
N LYS A 74 1.96 -15.46 -5.62
CA LYS A 74 1.49 -14.08 -5.49
C LYS A 74 2.44 -13.30 -4.60
N LYS A 75 2.85 -12.10 -5.02
CA LYS A 75 3.77 -11.26 -4.25
C LYS A 75 3.05 -10.07 -3.64
N GLY A 76 3.65 -9.52 -2.59
CA GLY A 76 3.23 -8.28 -1.98
C GLY A 76 4.28 -7.77 -1.00
N ILE A 77 4.19 -6.51 -0.61
CA ILE A 77 5.08 -5.91 0.37
C ILE A 77 4.40 -5.87 1.76
N GLY A 78 5.16 -6.20 2.80
CA GLY A 78 4.66 -6.22 4.17
C GLY A 78 5.76 -6.00 5.20
N SER A 79 5.38 -5.97 6.48
CA SER A 79 6.33 -5.87 7.59
C SER A 79 7.07 -7.19 7.78
N ALA A 80 8.40 -7.16 7.85
CA ALA A 80 9.22 -8.36 8.08
C ALA A 80 9.38 -8.71 9.58
N MET A 81 8.62 -8.04 10.45
CA MET A 81 8.78 -8.13 11.90
C MET A 81 7.78 -9.12 12.51
N ALA A 82 8.29 -10.25 13.00
CA ALA A 82 7.45 -11.30 13.58
C ALA A 82 6.99 -11.00 15.02
N LEU A 83 7.81 -10.27 15.80
CA LEU A 83 7.62 -10.06 17.25
C LEU A 83 7.06 -8.68 17.61
N GLU A 84 7.04 -7.77 16.64
CA GLU A 84 6.58 -6.40 16.81
C GLU A 84 5.87 -5.98 15.54
N GLN A 85 4.59 -5.65 15.66
CA GLN A 85 3.77 -5.27 14.52
C GLN A 85 4.00 -3.79 14.24
N ILE A 86 4.96 -3.52 13.36
CA ILE A 86 5.30 -2.17 12.92
C ILE A 86 4.60 -1.93 11.57
N PRO A 87 3.79 -0.87 11.43
CA PRO A 87 3.15 -0.53 10.17
C PRO A 87 4.17 -0.32 9.05
N VAL A 88 3.79 -0.70 7.84
CA VAL A 88 4.53 -0.27 6.65
C VAL A 88 4.07 1.14 6.30
N ARG A 89 5.01 2.06 6.15
CA ARG A 89 4.79 3.43 5.69
C ARG A 89 5.13 3.52 4.20
N ALA A 90 4.24 4.13 3.43
CA ALA A 90 4.51 4.53 2.05
C ALA A 90 4.46 6.06 1.96
N ALA A 91 5.62 6.70 1.75
CA ALA A 91 5.74 8.14 1.61
C ALA A 91 5.78 8.54 0.13
N PHE A 92 4.97 9.53 -0.25
CA PHE A 92 4.85 9.98 -1.63
C PHE A 92 5.75 11.19 -1.90
N ALA A 93 6.53 11.17 -2.98
CA ALA A 93 7.37 12.31 -3.39
C ALA A 93 6.54 13.56 -3.74
N LYS A 94 5.29 13.38 -4.15
CA LYS A 94 4.28 14.43 -4.31
C LYS A 94 3.01 13.98 -3.58
N PRO A 95 2.30 14.87 -2.87
CA PRO A 95 1.10 14.44 -2.16
C PRO A 95 0.06 13.82 -3.09
N ALA A 96 -0.71 12.88 -2.57
CA ALA A 96 -1.83 12.25 -3.26
C ALA A 96 -3.17 12.81 -2.77
N SER A 97 -4.20 12.76 -3.62
CA SER A 97 -5.59 13.11 -3.26
C SER A 97 -6.42 11.88 -2.88
N SER A 98 -6.03 10.71 -3.39
CA SER A 98 -6.66 9.42 -3.09
C SER A 98 -5.62 8.32 -3.16
N VAL A 99 -5.69 7.36 -2.24
CA VAL A 99 -4.85 6.16 -2.24
C VAL A 99 -5.73 4.95 -2.00
N THR A 100 -5.67 3.98 -2.92
CA THR A 100 -6.24 2.64 -2.77
C THR A 100 -5.11 1.64 -2.65
N VAL A 101 -5.17 0.82 -1.61
CA VAL A 101 -4.25 -0.30 -1.43
C VAL A 101 -5.05 -1.58 -1.55
N SER A 102 -4.59 -2.46 -2.42
CA SER A 102 -5.09 -3.84 -2.48
C SER A 102 -4.20 -4.70 -1.59
N PHE A 103 -4.84 -5.63 -0.88
CA PHE A 103 -4.22 -6.46 0.14
C PHE A 103 -4.55 -7.92 -0.06
N TRP A 104 -3.69 -8.77 0.48
CA TRP A 104 -3.96 -10.14 0.81
C TRP A 104 -3.25 -10.49 2.12
N GLY A 105 -3.72 -11.51 2.84
CA GLY A 105 -3.20 -11.83 4.16
C GLY A 105 -3.81 -13.08 4.78
N SER A 106 -3.41 -13.35 6.01
CA SER A 106 -4.04 -14.38 6.83
C SER A 106 -5.54 -14.16 6.97
N THR A 107 -6.33 -15.23 6.90
CA THR A 107 -7.78 -15.17 7.13
C THR A 107 -8.09 -14.61 8.51
N GLY A 108 -9.02 -13.66 8.60
CA GLY A 108 -9.44 -13.08 9.88
C GLY A 108 -8.47 -12.05 10.46
N THR A 109 -7.37 -11.74 9.78
CA THR A 109 -6.48 -10.63 10.15
C THR A 109 -7.19 -9.30 9.93
N PRO A 110 -7.22 -8.39 10.93
CA PRO A 110 -7.73 -7.06 10.68
C PRO A 110 -6.75 -6.28 9.80
N ALA A 111 -7.24 -5.25 9.13
CA ALA A 111 -6.44 -4.33 8.34
C ALA A 111 -6.84 -2.90 8.66
N LEU A 112 -5.85 -2.02 8.79
CA LEU A 112 -6.01 -0.58 8.97
C LEU A 112 -5.12 0.13 7.95
N LEU A 113 -5.70 1.10 7.25
CA LEU A 113 -5.03 2.03 6.36
C LEU A 113 -5.26 3.44 6.89
N GLU A 114 -4.18 4.15 7.22
CA GLU A 114 -4.22 5.54 7.68
C GLU A 114 -3.49 6.44 6.69
N ALA A 115 -4.09 7.58 6.34
CA ALA A 115 -3.46 8.63 5.55
C ALA A 115 -2.95 9.75 6.46
N PHE A 116 -1.77 10.26 6.14
CA PHE A 116 -1.08 11.32 6.89
C PHE A 116 -0.80 12.53 6.00
N ASP A 117 -0.92 13.73 6.55
CA ASP A 117 -0.41 14.97 5.93
C ASP A 117 1.11 15.13 6.11
N GLU A 118 1.65 16.26 5.63
CA GLU A 118 3.09 16.58 5.67
C GLU A 118 3.59 16.77 7.11
N GLU A 119 2.70 17.18 8.02
CA GLU A 119 2.95 17.32 9.46
C GLU A 119 2.87 15.98 10.22
N GLY A 120 2.49 14.90 9.54
CA GLY A 120 2.36 13.57 10.13
C GLY A 120 1.08 13.37 10.94
N LYS A 121 0.05 14.20 10.73
CA LYS A 121 -1.28 14.03 11.32
C LYS A 121 -2.15 13.16 10.44
N VAL A 122 -2.94 12.29 11.08
CA VAL A 122 -3.93 11.46 10.38
C VAL A 122 -5.03 12.33 9.78
N VAL A 123 -5.19 12.26 8.47
CA VAL A 123 -6.20 13.01 7.69
C VAL A 123 -7.36 12.15 7.22
N ASP A 124 -7.18 10.84 7.09
CA ASP A 124 -8.25 9.88 6.79
C ASP A 124 -7.86 8.46 7.24
N ARG A 125 -8.84 7.57 7.37
CA ARG A 125 -8.63 6.15 7.72
C ARG A 125 -9.67 5.23 7.10
N ALA A 126 -9.24 4.03 6.76
CA ALA A 126 -10.10 2.92 6.35
C ALA A 126 -9.68 1.64 7.07
N SER A 127 -10.63 0.77 7.39
CA SER A 127 -10.33 -0.48 8.10
C SER A 127 -11.22 -1.63 7.66
N LEU A 128 -10.67 -2.83 7.69
CA LEU A 128 -11.40 -4.08 7.56
C LEU A 128 -11.23 -4.89 8.86
N PRO A 129 -12.32 -5.24 9.58
CA PRO A 129 -12.21 -6.01 10.83
C PRO A 129 -11.61 -7.41 10.67
N ALA A 130 -11.80 -8.04 9.51
CA ALA A 130 -11.36 -9.41 9.24
C ALA A 130 -11.14 -9.64 7.75
N ALA A 131 -9.92 -9.97 7.35
CA ALA A 131 -9.57 -10.35 5.98
C ALA A 131 -10.34 -11.61 5.55
N PRO A 132 -10.85 -11.66 4.31
CA PRO A 132 -11.61 -12.79 3.81
C PRO A 132 -10.77 -14.07 3.75
N GLY A 133 -11.42 -15.21 4.01
CA GLY A 133 -10.84 -16.53 3.83
C GLY A 133 -11.22 -17.15 2.49
N ARG A 134 -10.46 -18.17 2.08
CA ARG A 134 -10.87 -19.04 0.96
C ARG A 134 -12.17 -19.76 1.32
N LYS A 135 -13.05 -20.00 0.34
CA LYS A 135 -14.27 -20.78 0.57
C LYS A 135 -14.01 -22.28 0.36
N ALA A 136 -13.05 -22.63 -0.49
CA ALA A 136 -12.58 -23.98 -0.74
C ALA A 136 -11.04 -24.07 -0.85
N PRO A 137 -10.41 -25.24 -0.62
CA PRO A 137 -8.95 -25.40 -0.69
C PRO A 137 -8.29 -24.96 -2.01
N GLY A 138 -9.02 -25.02 -3.11
CA GLY A 138 -8.54 -24.61 -4.45
C GLY A 138 -8.84 -23.17 -4.83
N ASP A 139 -9.55 -22.40 -4.01
CA ASP A 139 -9.84 -21.00 -4.32
C ASP A 139 -8.56 -20.16 -4.31
N PRO A 140 -8.46 -19.11 -5.17
CA PRO A 140 -7.35 -18.18 -5.10
C PRO A 140 -7.30 -17.49 -3.73
N VAL A 141 -6.13 -16.95 -3.38
CA VAL A 141 -5.98 -16.12 -2.19
C VAL A 141 -6.93 -14.91 -2.32
N PRO A 142 -7.85 -14.70 -1.37
CA PRO A 142 -8.75 -13.57 -1.41
C PRO A 142 -7.98 -12.25 -1.33
N THR A 143 -8.42 -11.28 -2.12
CA THR A 143 -7.95 -9.89 -2.03
C THR A 143 -9.05 -8.98 -1.52
N PHE A 144 -8.64 -7.85 -0.95
CA PHE A 144 -9.55 -6.79 -0.56
C PHE A 144 -8.83 -5.44 -0.67
N THR A 145 -9.60 -4.38 -0.80
CA THR A 145 -9.06 -3.03 -0.96
C THR A 145 -9.47 -2.13 0.20
N LEU A 146 -8.55 -1.28 0.66
CA LEU A 146 -8.88 -0.12 1.48
C LEU A 146 -8.52 1.15 0.72
N THR A 147 -9.36 2.18 0.85
CA THR A 147 -9.16 3.47 0.18
C THR A 147 -9.25 4.59 1.20
N VAL A 148 -8.32 5.55 1.09
CA VAL A 148 -8.29 6.78 1.88
C VAL A 148 -8.23 7.99 0.95
N ASN A 149 -8.86 9.09 1.35
CA ASN A 149 -8.97 10.33 0.58
C ASN A 149 -8.72 11.55 1.45
N ALA A 150 -7.88 12.46 0.99
CA ALA A 150 -7.68 13.76 1.61
C ALA A 150 -7.16 14.75 0.57
N LYS A 151 -7.13 16.04 0.90
CA LYS A 151 -6.63 17.05 -0.06
C LYS A 151 -5.16 16.84 -0.45
N ARG A 152 -4.33 16.48 0.53
CA ARG A 152 -2.88 16.28 0.39
C ARG A 152 -2.41 15.18 1.35
N ILE A 153 -2.33 13.96 0.86
CA ILE A 153 -1.78 12.80 1.56
C ILE A 153 -0.29 12.75 1.27
N ALA A 154 0.54 12.99 2.28
CA ALA A 154 2.00 12.89 2.17
C ALA A 154 2.51 11.46 2.37
N ALA A 155 1.79 10.66 3.18
CA ALA A 155 2.11 9.27 3.39
C ALA A 155 0.86 8.45 3.76
N ILE A 156 0.92 7.14 3.55
CA ILE A 156 0.00 6.19 4.19
C ILE A 156 0.77 5.25 5.12
N GLN A 157 0.07 4.69 6.09
CA GLN A 157 0.53 3.51 6.83
C GLN A 157 -0.52 2.41 6.74
N PHE A 158 -0.07 1.18 6.54
CA PHE A 158 -0.93 0.01 6.65
C PHE A 158 -0.42 -0.98 7.70
N SER A 159 -1.36 -1.53 8.46
CA SER A 159 -1.11 -2.40 9.61
C SER A 159 -2.32 -3.32 9.86
N GLY A 160 -2.25 -4.11 10.93
CA GLY A 160 -3.36 -4.94 11.39
C GLY A 160 -3.01 -6.38 11.79
N PRO A 161 -2.00 -7.06 11.20
CA PRO A 161 -1.64 -8.41 11.64
C PRO A 161 -1.41 -8.51 13.14
N ARG A 162 -1.95 -9.57 13.75
CA ARG A 162 -1.59 -9.99 15.10
C ARG A 162 -0.27 -10.77 15.05
N PRO A 163 0.43 -11.01 16.19
CA PRO A 163 1.59 -11.89 16.22
C PRO A 163 1.28 -13.25 15.56
N GLY A 164 2.10 -13.65 14.58
CA GLY A 164 1.90 -14.89 13.80
C GLY A 164 1.04 -14.74 12.54
N GLU A 165 0.47 -13.56 12.29
CA GLU A 165 -0.29 -13.27 11.08
C GLU A 165 0.52 -12.41 10.10
N TYR A 166 0.04 -12.34 8.85
CA TYR A 166 0.61 -11.48 7.82
C TYR A 166 -0.47 -10.72 7.05
N LEU A 167 -0.10 -9.54 6.58
CA LEU A 167 -0.85 -8.69 5.66
C LEU A 167 0.17 -8.10 4.69
N ALA A 168 -0.06 -8.30 3.40
CA ALA A 168 0.79 -7.81 2.33
C ALA A 168 -0.04 -6.94 1.37
N ALA A 169 0.53 -5.81 0.96
CA ALA A 169 -0.01 -5.01 -0.13
C ALA A 169 0.45 -5.60 -1.47
N ASP A 170 -0.46 -5.90 -2.40
CA ASP A 170 -0.14 -6.35 -3.76
C ASP A 170 -0.09 -5.20 -4.78
N GLU A 171 -0.82 -4.11 -4.50
CA GLU A 171 -0.83 -2.90 -5.31
C GLU A 171 -1.05 -1.68 -4.41
N VAL A 172 -0.31 -0.60 -4.66
CA VAL A 172 -0.66 0.75 -4.22
C VAL A 172 -1.01 1.60 -5.44
N ARG A 173 -2.24 2.08 -5.49
CA ARG A 173 -2.74 2.99 -6.52
C ARG A 173 -3.04 4.35 -5.91
N PHE A 174 -2.53 5.42 -6.49
CA PHE A 174 -2.78 6.76 -5.99
C PHE A 174 -2.97 7.78 -7.10
N THR A 175 -3.78 8.81 -6.81
CA THR A 175 -3.94 9.98 -7.68
C THR A 175 -3.13 11.13 -7.08
N PRO A 176 -2.13 11.69 -7.78
CA PRO A 176 -1.43 12.88 -7.33
C PRO A 176 -2.41 14.02 -7.02
N ALA A 177 -2.13 14.80 -5.98
CA ALA A 177 -2.82 16.05 -5.70
C ALA A 177 -2.34 17.15 -6.68
N GLU A 178 -3.25 18.06 -7.03
CA GLU A 178 -2.93 19.27 -7.81
C GLU A 178 -2.09 20.28 -7.01
#